data_AF-A0A2S6HCU7-F1
#
_entry.id   AF-A0A2S6HCU7-F1
#
_cell.length_a   1.000
_cell.length_b   1.000
_cell.length_c   1.000
_cell.angle_alpha   90.00
_cell.angle_beta   90.00
_cell.angle_gamma   90.00
#
_symmetry.space_group_name_H-M   'P 1'
#
loop_
_entity.id
_entity.type
_entity.pdbx_description
1 polymer ?
#
loop_
_entity_poly.entity_id
_entity_poly.type
_entity_poly.pdbx_seq_one_letter_code
_entity_poly.pdbx_strand_id
1 'polypeptide(L)'
;MSRQINNDGLNLVKQFEGLRLEAYRCPAGVWTIGYGHTHGVKPEATISEEQANHLLAEDLAESGVQVDQCVNVTLIDNQYAALSSFVFNAGIGNLTASTLLKRLNTGDYDCVPSELSKWVKATDPKTGNKVSLAGLVKRRAAEGELWLKTDSDDPFLTSTDMPQRVYADDPRVSYRVAARDGLRMRSGAGVNFDILQVLPIDTEVFIIKEKDGWAAIDLQSDGAIDGWVSQDFLKLKSA
;
A
#
# COMPACT_ATOMS: atom_id res chain seq x y z
N MET A 1 -14.00 16.18 -13.00
CA MET A 1 -13.14 16.94 -12.04
C MET A 1 -11.75 16.35 -12.15
N SER A 2 -10.72 17.18 -12.32
CA SER A 2 -9.32 16.72 -12.38
C SER A 2 -8.90 16.25 -10.98
N ARG A 3 -8.20 15.12 -10.91
CA ARG A 3 -7.62 14.60 -9.67
C ARG A 3 -6.51 15.54 -9.22
N GLN A 4 -6.52 15.96 -7.96
CA GLN A 4 -5.44 16.80 -7.44
C GLN A 4 -4.20 15.96 -7.12
N ILE A 5 -3.02 16.55 -7.34
CA ILE A 5 -1.75 15.95 -6.95
C ILE A 5 -1.58 16.06 -5.44
N ASN A 6 -1.21 14.96 -4.80
CA ASN A 6 -1.02 14.93 -3.36
C ASN A 6 0.27 15.68 -2.93
N ASN A 7 0.40 15.90 -1.62
CA ASN A 7 1.53 16.65 -1.06
C ASN A 7 2.88 15.99 -1.32
N ASP A 8 2.94 14.65 -1.36
CA ASP A 8 4.17 13.92 -1.65
C ASP A 8 4.67 14.21 -3.08
N GLY A 9 3.76 14.25 -4.06
CA GLY A 9 4.06 14.66 -5.43
C GLY A 9 4.55 16.09 -5.54
N LEU A 10 3.87 17.03 -4.88
CA LEU A 10 4.28 18.43 -4.85
C LEU A 10 5.67 18.60 -4.25
N ASN A 11 5.94 17.94 -3.13
CA ASN A 11 7.23 18.02 -2.44
C ASN A 11 8.37 17.41 -3.27
N LEU A 12 8.10 16.31 -3.98
CA LEU A 12 9.06 15.71 -4.89
C LEU A 12 9.50 16.71 -5.96
N VAL A 13 8.57 17.40 -6.61
CA VAL A 13 8.94 18.35 -7.68
C VAL A 13 9.66 19.57 -7.13
N LYS A 14 9.24 20.12 -5.98
CA LYS A 14 9.95 21.23 -5.31
C LYS A 14 11.42 20.92 -5.04
N GLN A 15 11.73 19.68 -4.66
CA GLN A 15 13.10 19.24 -4.39
C GLN A 15 14.01 19.32 -5.63
N PHE A 16 13.46 19.20 -6.85
CA PHE A 16 14.23 19.17 -8.09
C PHE A 16 14.23 20.48 -8.88
N GLU A 17 13.16 21.29 -8.82
CA GLU A 17 13.04 22.51 -9.64
C GLU A 17 13.70 23.74 -9.00
N GLY A 18 13.75 23.80 -7.67
CA GLY A 18 14.26 24.97 -6.94
C GLY A 18 13.35 26.20 -7.05
N LEU A 19 13.31 27.02 -5.99
CA LEU A 19 12.42 28.18 -5.90
C LEU A 19 13.11 29.47 -6.40
N ARG A 20 12.46 30.19 -7.31
CA ARG A 20 12.86 31.54 -7.74
C ARG A 20 11.68 32.51 -7.61
N LEU A 21 11.76 33.43 -6.65
CA LEU A 21 10.67 34.40 -6.40
C LEU A 21 10.65 35.58 -7.38
N GLU A 22 11.74 35.78 -8.11
CA GLU A 22 11.88 36.83 -9.13
C GLU A 22 11.98 36.19 -10.52
N ALA A 23 11.31 36.80 -11.51
CA ALA A 23 11.34 36.33 -12.88
C ALA A 23 12.76 36.38 -13.47
N TYR A 24 13.20 35.27 -14.07
CA TYR A 24 14.51 35.16 -14.72
C TYR A 24 14.39 34.59 -16.13
N ARG A 25 15.42 34.76 -16.97
CA ARG A 25 15.51 34.09 -18.27
C ARG A 25 16.22 32.76 -18.10
N CYS A 26 15.56 31.66 -18.47
CA CYS A 26 16.22 30.36 -18.55
C CYS A 26 17.23 30.32 -19.72
N PRO A 27 18.10 29.29 -19.84
CA PRO A 27 19.04 29.17 -20.96
C PRO A 27 18.39 29.14 -22.34
N ALA A 28 17.12 28.71 -22.43
CA ALA A 28 16.32 28.77 -23.67
C ALA A 28 15.76 30.18 -23.96
N GLY A 29 16.07 31.16 -23.12
CA GLY A 29 15.61 32.53 -23.26
C GLY A 29 14.13 32.71 -22.98
N VAL A 30 13.46 31.87 -22.19
CA VAL A 30 12.05 32.03 -21.79
C VAL A 30 11.99 32.65 -20.38
N TRP A 31 11.02 33.53 -20.13
CA TRP A 31 10.79 34.06 -18.78
C TRP A 31 10.21 32.98 -17.88
N THR A 32 10.83 32.78 -16.72
CA THR A 32 10.52 31.71 -15.78
C THR A 32 10.46 32.26 -14.35
N ILE A 33 9.52 31.77 -13.54
CA ILE A 33 9.36 32.16 -12.13
C ILE A 33 8.89 30.96 -11.30
N GLY A 34 9.00 31.03 -9.98
CA GLY A 34 8.58 29.98 -9.05
C GLY A 34 9.40 28.70 -9.23
N TYR A 35 8.70 27.58 -9.43
CA TYR A 35 9.26 26.25 -9.66
C TYR A 35 9.25 25.88 -11.16
N GLY A 36 9.80 26.76 -12.00
CA GLY A 36 9.88 26.50 -13.45
C GLY A 36 8.65 26.95 -14.26
N HIS A 37 7.74 27.73 -13.67
CA HIS A 37 6.55 28.24 -14.35
C HIS A 37 6.93 29.25 -15.44
N THR A 38 6.40 29.09 -16.66
CA THR A 38 6.71 29.96 -17.81
C THR A 38 5.51 30.68 -18.40
N HIS A 39 4.28 30.24 -18.11
CA HIS A 39 3.10 30.76 -18.77
C HIS A 39 2.77 32.19 -18.28
N GLY A 40 2.65 33.15 -19.21
CA GLY A 40 2.27 34.51 -18.84
C GLY A 40 3.26 35.28 -17.96
N VAL A 41 4.49 34.78 -17.77
CA VAL A 41 5.50 35.44 -16.92
C VAL A 41 6.00 36.71 -17.60
N LYS A 42 5.90 37.82 -16.87
CA LYS A 42 6.37 39.14 -17.32
C LYS A 42 7.78 39.43 -16.78
N PRO A 43 8.56 40.26 -17.47
CA PRO A 43 9.79 40.82 -16.90
C PRO A 43 9.48 41.47 -15.54
N GLU A 44 10.42 41.36 -14.58
CA GLU A 44 10.34 42.00 -13.26
C GLU A 44 9.18 41.52 -12.37
N ALA A 45 8.48 40.46 -12.76
CA ALA A 45 7.48 39.85 -11.89
C ALA A 45 8.15 39.27 -10.63
N THR A 46 7.51 39.51 -9.49
CA THR A 46 7.89 38.95 -8.19
C THR A 46 6.70 38.27 -7.56
N ILE A 47 6.90 37.10 -6.96
CA ILE A 47 5.85 36.32 -6.29
C ILE A 47 6.27 35.93 -4.88
N SER A 48 5.29 35.63 -4.02
CA SER A 48 5.53 34.97 -2.73
C SER A 48 5.76 33.47 -2.91
N GLU A 49 6.29 32.82 -1.88
CA GLU A 49 6.41 31.35 -1.87
C GLU A 49 5.04 30.67 -1.97
N GLU A 50 4.01 31.21 -1.33
CA GLU A 50 2.64 30.71 -1.43
C GLU A 50 2.11 30.78 -2.86
N GLN A 51 2.36 31.89 -3.56
CA GLN A 51 2.01 32.04 -4.97
C GLN A 51 2.80 31.06 -5.85
N ALA A 52 4.10 30.85 -5.58
CA ALA A 52 4.89 29.86 -6.30
C ALA A 52 4.37 28.43 -6.09
N ASN A 53 3.92 28.10 -4.88
CA ASN A 53 3.31 26.82 -4.56
C ASN A 53 1.97 26.63 -5.30
N HIS A 54 1.16 27.69 -5.43
CA HIS A 54 -0.08 27.65 -6.19
C HIS A 54 0.17 27.39 -7.68
N LEU A 55 1.09 28.15 -8.29
CA LEU A 55 1.47 27.97 -9.69
C LEU A 55 1.98 26.55 -9.97
N LEU A 56 2.83 26.02 -9.07
CA LEU A 56 3.31 24.65 -9.18
C LEU A 56 2.16 23.62 -9.13
N ALA A 57 1.19 23.82 -8.23
CA ALA A 57 0.04 22.92 -8.13
C ALA A 57 -0.82 22.96 -9.40
N GLU A 58 -0.99 24.13 -10.02
CA GLU A 58 -1.69 24.27 -11.30
C GLU A 58 -0.94 23.60 -12.46
N ASP A 59 0.36 23.86 -12.60
CA ASP A 59 1.18 23.26 -13.67
C ASP A 59 1.25 21.72 -13.54
N LEU A 60 1.34 21.21 -12.31
CA LEU A 60 1.31 19.78 -12.05
C LEU A 60 -0.07 19.17 -12.26
N ALA A 61 -1.15 19.89 -11.96
CA ALA A 61 -2.50 19.44 -12.28
C ALA A 61 -2.70 19.33 -13.80
N GLU A 62 -2.17 20.26 -14.60
CA GLU A 62 -2.17 20.16 -16.06
C GLU A 62 -1.42 18.91 -16.53
N SER A 63 -0.24 18.66 -15.96
CA SER A 63 0.54 17.44 -16.23
C SER A 63 -0.24 16.17 -15.85
N GLY A 64 -0.97 16.19 -14.73
CA GLY A 64 -1.85 15.10 -14.30
C GLY A 64 -3.00 14.85 -15.26
N VAL A 65 -3.66 15.89 -15.77
CA VAL A 65 -4.72 15.74 -16.80
C VAL A 65 -4.17 15.04 -18.06
N GLN A 66 -2.94 15.35 -18.46
CA GLN A 66 -2.29 14.69 -19.58
C GLN A 66 -1.98 13.21 -19.30
N VAL A 67 -1.63 12.86 -18.06
CA VAL A 67 -1.47 11.46 -17.63
C VAL A 67 -2.80 10.71 -17.74
N ASP A 68 -3.88 11.29 -17.20
CA ASP A 68 -5.22 10.67 -17.25
C ASP A 68 -5.72 10.41 -18.67
N GLN A 69 -5.30 11.22 -19.65
CA GLN A 69 -5.68 11.04 -21.05
C GLN A 69 -4.99 9.86 -21.74
N CYS A 70 -3.86 9.39 -21.21
CA CYS A 70 -3.05 8.36 -21.86
C CYS A 70 -2.89 7.07 -21.05
N VAL A 71 -3.13 7.11 -19.73
CA VAL A 71 -3.13 5.94 -18.86
C VAL A 71 -4.52 5.31 -18.82
N ASN A 72 -4.60 4.02 -19.15
CA ASN A 72 -5.86 3.27 -19.25
C ASN A 72 -6.16 2.41 -18.01
N VAL A 73 -5.25 2.41 -17.03
CA VAL A 73 -5.37 1.62 -15.80
C VAL A 73 -5.57 2.52 -14.58
N THR A 74 -6.17 1.99 -13.51
CA THR A 74 -6.39 2.75 -12.28
C THR A 74 -5.07 2.97 -11.54
N LEU A 75 -4.80 4.21 -11.14
CA LEU A 75 -3.62 4.57 -10.36
C LEU A 75 -4.02 5.03 -8.95
N ILE A 76 -3.24 4.70 -7.93
CA ILE A 76 -3.34 5.34 -6.60
C ILE A 76 -2.69 6.73 -6.61
N ASP A 77 -2.86 7.52 -5.53
CA ASP A 77 -2.50 8.95 -5.54
C ASP A 77 -1.00 9.15 -5.79
N ASN A 78 -0.15 8.37 -5.13
CA ASN A 78 1.29 8.43 -5.31
C ASN A 78 1.75 8.01 -6.72
N GLN A 79 1.09 7.00 -7.31
CA GLN A 79 1.40 6.56 -8.67
C GLN A 79 1.05 7.63 -9.70
N TYR A 80 -0.11 8.27 -9.54
CA TYR A 80 -0.52 9.40 -10.35
C TYR A 80 0.47 10.56 -10.22
N ALA A 81 0.79 10.95 -8.99
CA ALA A 81 1.76 12.00 -8.69
C ALA A 81 3.15 11.75 -9.29
N ALA A 82 3.65 10.51 -9.24
CA ALA A 82 4.94 10.13 -9.82
C ALA A 82 4.95 10.30 -11.35
N LEU A 83 3.90 9.88 -12.06
CA LEU A 83 3.80 10.08 -13.50
C LEU A 83 3.58 11.55 -13.87
N SER A 84 2.82 12.31 -13.07
CA SER A 84 2.68 13.76 -13.28
C SER A 84 4.02 14.48 -13.13
N SER A 85 4.86 14.12 -12.14
CA SER A 85 6.24 14.62 -12.06
C SER A 85 7.08 14.23 -13.28
N PHE A 86 6.92 13.00 -13.78
CA PHE A 86 7.60 12.56 -14.98
C PHE A 86 7.22 13.42 -16.18
N VAL A 87 5.92 13.64 -16.40
CA VAL A 87 5.40 14.46 -17.49
C VAL A 87 5.82 15.92 -17.34
N PHE A 88 5.80 16.47 -16.13
CA PHE A 88 6.27 17.83 -15.87
C PHE A 88 7.73 18.02 -16.31
N ASN A 89 8.60 17.04 -16.06
CA ASN A 89 10.02 17.15 -16.41
C ASN A 89 10.39 16.73 -17.83
N ALA A 90 9.80 15.64 -18.33
CA ALA A 90 10.16 15.03 -19.61
C ALA A 90 9.17 15.37 -20.72
N GLY A 91 7.99 15.90 -20.40
CA GLY A 91 6.91 16.19 -21.33
C GLY A 91 6.07 14.95 -21.71
N ILE A 92 4.80 15.19 -22.01
CA ILE A 92 3.82 14.14 -22.35
C ILE A 92 4.21 13.34 -23.60
N GLY A 93 4.83 13.96 -24.60
CA GLY A 93 5.25 13.28 -25.82
C GLY A 93 6.25 12.14 -25.56
N ASN A 94 7.09 12.28 -24.54
CA ASN A 94 8.02 11.24 -24.12
C ASN A 94 7.31 10.09 -23.40
N LEU A 95 6.31 10.39 -22.55
CA LEU A 95 5.50 9.37 -21.89
C LEU A 95 4.71 8.55 -22.92
N THR A 96 4.01 9.20 -23.86
CA THR A 96 3.13 8.51 -24.82
C THR A 96 3.89 7.60 -25.78
N ALA A 97 5.13 7.97 -26.15
CA ALA A 97 5.99 7.14 -27.00
C ALA A 97 6.71 6.01 -26.23
N SER A 98 6.70 6.05 -24.90
CA SER A 98 7.53 5.19 -24.06
C SER A 98 7.07 3.72 -24.00
N THR A 99 8.03 2.81 -23.78
CA THR A 99 7.72 1.43 -23.38
C THR A 99 7.05 1.37 -22.01
N LEU A 100 7.32 2.35 -21.13
CA LEU A 100 6.68 2.51 -19.82
C LEU A 100 5.16 2.52 -19.96
N LEU A 101 4.61 3.47 -20.73
CA LEU A 101 3.16 3.62 -20.86
C LEU A 101 2.53 2.38 -21.50
N LYS A 102 3.19 1.79 -22.51
CA LYS A 102 2.71 0.57 -23.17
C LYS A 102 2.55 -0.59 -22.18
N ARG A 103 3.56 -0.82 -21.33
CA ARG A 103 3.53 -1.89 -20.32
C ARG A 103 2.54 -1.57 -19.20
N LEU A 104 2.54 -0.35 -18.69
CA LEU A 104 1.60 0.08 -17.66
C LEU A 104 0.14 -0.11 -18.11
N ASN A 105 -0.20 0.26 -19.35
CA ASN A 105 -1.55 0.10 -19.88
C ASN A 105 -1.96 -1.36 -20.12
N THR A 106 -1.03 -2.32 -20.01
CA THR A 106 -1.33 -3.77 -19.97
C THR A 106 -1.50 -4.31 -18.54
N GLY A 107 -1.43 -3.45 -17.52
CA GLY A 107 -1.54 -3.82 -16.11
C GLY A 107 -0.21 -4.20 -15.45
N ASP A 108 0.93 -3.98 -16.12
CA ASP A 108 2.26 -4.22 -15.55
C ASP A 108 2.71 -2.99 -14.74
N TYR A 109 2.25 -2.87 -13.49
CA TYR A 109 2.59 -1.76 -12.59
C TYR A 109 4.05 -1.81 -12.12
N ASP A 110 4.59 -3.01 -11.93
CA ASP A 110 5.95 -3.24 -11.40
C ASP A 110 7.03 -2.78 -12.38
N CYS A 111 6.70 -2.66 -13.67
CA CYS A 111 7.65 -2.15 -14.65
C CYS A 111 8.05 -0.70 -14.43
N VAL A 112 7.18 0.13 -13.84
CA VAL A 112 7.27 1.59 -13.93
C VAL A 112 8.59 2.12 -13.34
N PRO A 113 9.04 1.74 -12.12
CA PRO A 113 10.32 2.20 -11.60
C PRO A 113 11.51 1.85 -12.50
N SER A 114 11.52 0.64 -13.05
CA SER A 114 12.59 0.19 -13.95
C SER A 114 12.58 0.94 -15.29
N GLU A 115 11.40 1.28 -15.81
CA GLU A 115 11.27 2.03 -17.05
C GLU A 115 11.59 3.52 -16.85
N LEU A 116 11.22 4.12 -15.71
CA LEU A 116 11.62 5.48 -15.32
C LEU A 116 13.14 5.62 -15.29
N SER A 117 13.86 4.62 -14.78
CA SER A 117 15.33 4.63 -14.68
C SER A 117 16.05 4.75 -16.03
N LYS A 118 15.37 4.46 -17.15
CA LYS A 118 15.93 4.62 -18.51
C LYS A 118 15.94 6.08 -18.96
N TRP A 119 15.13 6.94 -18.35
CA TRP A 119 14.96 8.36 -18.69
C TRP A 119 15.95 9.27 -17.94
N VAL A 120 17.24 8.92 -18.04
CA VAL A 120 18.33 9.59 -17.32
C VAL A 120 19.38 10.20 -18.24
N LYS A 121 19.16 10.15 -19.55
CA LYS A 121 20.13 10.58 -20.56
C LYS A 121 19.68 11.88 -21.22
N ALA A 122 20.63 12.80 -21.40
CA ALA A 122 20.45 14.00 -22.21
C ALA A 122 21.50 14.02 -23.34
N THR A 123 21.16 14.68 -24.45
CA THR A 123 22.12 14.89 -25.54
C THR A 123 23.08 15.99 -25.15
N ASP A 124 24.37 15.68 -25.14
CA ASP A 124 25.42 16.68 -24.94
C ASP A 124 25.51 17.57 -26.20
N PRO A 125 25.29 18.90 -26.09
CA PRO A 125 25.32 19.80 -27.24
C PRO A 125 26.70 19.91 -27.90
N LYS A 126 27.78 19.55 -27.19
CA LYS A 126 29.15 19.60 -27.73
C LYS A 126 29.50 18.35 -28.53
N THR A 127 29.05 17.19 -28.07
CA THR A 127 29.46 15.89 -28.63
C THR A 127 28.36 15.19 -29.43
N GLY A 128 27.10 15.61 -29.28
CA GLY A 128 25.93 14.95 -29.87
C GLY A 128 25.58 13.60 -29.24
N ASN A 129 26.36 13.14 -28.26
CA ASN A 129 26.17 11.84 -27.61
C ASN A 129 25.18 11.94 -26.44
N LYS A 130 24.47 10.84 -26.20
CA LYS A 130 23.59 10.72 -25.01
C LYS A 130 24.42 10.39 -23.78
N VAL A 131 24.46 11.32 -22.83
CA VAL A 131 25.20 11.17 -21.56
C VAL A 131 24.20 11.04 -20.41
N SER A 132 24.47 10.18 -19.44
CA SER A 132 23.65 10.07 -18.25
C SER A 132 23.91 11.25 -17.31
N LEU A 133 22.84 11.92 -16.87
CA LEU A 133 22.92 13.04 -15.95
C LEU A 133 22.58 12.56 -14.53
N ALA A 134 23.50 12.78 -13.59
CA ALA A 134 23.31 12.36 -12.19
C ALA A 134 22.03 12.96 -11.55
N GLY A 135 21.66 14.19 -11.93
CA GLY A 135 20.42 14.81 -11.47
C GLY A 135 19.16 14.07 -11.93
N LEU A 136 19.14 13.62 -13.19
CA LEU A 136 18.03 12.81 -13.71
C LEU A 136 17.98 11.42 -13.07
N VAL A 137 19.13 10.79 -12.81
CA VAL A 137 19.18 9.51 -12.09
C VAL A 137 18.51 9.63 -10.72
N LYS A 138 18.87 10.66 -9.94
CA LYS A 138 18.26 10.92 -8.63
C LYS A 138 16.76 11.20 -8.74
N ARG A 139 16.34 11.97 -9.73
CA ARG A 139 14.92 12.28 -9.96
C ARG A 139 14.10 11.04 -10.29
N ARG A 140 14.56 10.22 -11.24
CA ARG A 140 13.85 8.99 -11.65
C ARG A 140 13.80 7.95 -10.52
N ALA A 141 14.83 7.91 -9.67
CA ALA A 141 14.81 7.09 -8.46
C ALA A 141 13.73 7.57 -7.48
N ALA A 142 13.69 8.86 -7.16
CA ALA A 142 12.68 9.42 -6.26
C ALA A 142 11.23 9.25 -6.77
N GLU A 143 11.01 9.38 -8.08
CA GLU A 143 9.69 9.11 -8.68
C GLU A 143 9.32 7.63 -8.61
N GLY A 144 10.28 6.72 -8.80
CA GLY A 144 10.09 5.29 -8.61
C GLY A 144 9.80 4.92 -7.15
N GLU A 145 10.47 5.56 -6.20
CA GLU A 145 10.20 5.43 -4.77
C GLU A 145 8.79 5.92 -4.43
N LEU A 146 8.38 7.08 -4.94
CA LEU A 146 7.02 7.60 -4.78
C LEU A 146 6.01 6.63 -5.37
N TRP A 147 6.23 6.10 -6.57
CA TRP A 147 5.35 5.13 -7.22
C TRP A 147 5.10 3.87 -6.37
N LEU A 148 6.13 3.39 -5.67
CA LEU A 148 6.07 2.22 -4.81
C LEU A 148 5.48 2.51 -3.42
N LYS A 149 5.36 3.78 -3.05
CA LYS A 149 4.76 4.19 -1.79
C LYS A 149 3.26 3.93 -1.86
N THR A 150 2.79 2.94 -1.12
CA THR A 150 1.35 2.72 -0.92
C THR A 150 0.80 3.87 -0.07
N ASP A 151 -0.46 4.24 -0.31
CA ASP A 151 -1.15 5.14 0.62
C ASP A 151 -1.15 4.46 2.00
N SER A 152 -0.70 5.19 3.02
CA SER A 152 -0.47 4.73 4.39
C SER A 152 -1.75 4.30 5.12
N ASP A 153 -2.86 4.13 4.41
CA ASP A 153 -4.12 3.64 4.94
C ASP A 153 -4.31 2.14 4.68
N ASP A 154 -3.25 1.41 4.30
CA ASP A 154 -3.27 -0.05 4.44
C ASP A 154 -3.21 -0.39 5.94
N PRO A 155 -4.33 -0.88 6.53
CA PRO A 155 -4.37 -1.23 7.95
C PRO A 155 -3.37 -2.33 8.29
N PHE A 156 -2.93 -3.12 7.31
CA PHE A 156 -1.94 -4.18 7.48
C PHE A 156 -0.52 -3.64 7.61
N LEU A 157 -0.15 -2.61 6.82
CA LEU A 157 1.18 -1.99 6.86
C LEU A 157 1.35 -0.98 7.99
N THR A 158 0.24 -0.39 8.45
CA THR A 158 0.20 0.52 9.60
C THR A 158 -0.19 -0.16 10.91
N SER A 159 -0.52 -1.45 10.86
CA SER A 159 -0.71 -2.25 12.07
C SER A 159 0.61 -2.29 12.86
N THR A 160 0.55 -1.85 14.11
CA THR A 160 1.61 -2.15 15.09
C THR A 160 1.60 -3.61 15.52
N ASP A 161 0.57 -4.36 15.15
CA ASP A 161 0.45 -5.79 15.31
C ASP A 161 1.27 -6.47 14.21
N MET A 162 2.58 -6.63 14.45
CA MET A 162 3.44 -7.47 13.62
C MET A 162 2.89 -8.91 13.63
N PRO A 163 2.47 -9.49 12.49
CA PRO A 163 1.97 -10.87 12.46
C PRO A 163 3.12 -11.91 12.48
N GLN A 164 4.28 -11.56 13.04
CA GLN A 164 5.40 -12.49 13.24
C GLN A 164 5.54 -12.95 14.69
N ARG A 165 4.48 -12.88 15.50
CA ARG A 165 4.39 -13.75 16.67
C ARG A 165 3.56 -14.96 16.30
N VAL A 166 4.25 -16.04 15.91
CA VAL A 166 3.70 -17.38 16.12
C VAL A 166 3.53 -17.48 17.62
N TYR A 167 2.31 -17.27 18.11
CA TYR A 167 1.96 -17.71 19.45
C TYR A 167 2.15 -19.22 19.39
N ALA A 168 3.19 -19.74 20.06
CA ALA A 168 3.18 -21.14 20.41
C ALA A 168 1.82 -21.36 21.08
N ASP A 169 1.02 -22.30 20.56
CA ASP A 169 -0.29 -22.61 21.11
C ASP A 169 -0.19 -22.59 22.64
N ASP A 170 -0.93 -21.67 23.28
CA ASP A 170 -1.02 -21.62 24.73
C ASP A 170 -1.32 -23.07 25.17
N PRO A 171 -0.53 -23.69 26.07
CA PRO A 171 -0.63 -25.12 26.34
C PRO A 171 -2.08 -25.48 26.63
N ARG A 172 -2.71 -26.15 25.65
CA ARG A 172 -4.15 -26.42 25.71
C ARG A 172 -4.40 -27.29 26.91
N VAL A 173 -5.17 -26.74 27.85
CA VAL A 173 -5.49 -27.44 29.08
C VAL A 173 -6.47 -28.56 28.74
N SER A 174 -5.98 -29.79 28.84
CA SER A 174 -6.76 -31.00 28.62
C SER A 174 -7.59 -31.36 29.86
N TYR A 175 -8.78 -31.89 29.61
CA TYR A 175 -9.69 -32.43 30.62
C TYR A 175 -9.88 -33.93 30.39
N ARG A 176 -10.34 -34.64 31.41
CA ARG A 176 -10.73 -36.04 31.32
C ARG A 176 -12.19 -36.22 31.70
N VAL A 177 -12.84 -37.15 31.01
CA VAL A 177 -14.21 -37.59 31.36
C VAL A 177 -14.19 -38.35 32.69
N ALA A 178 -14.96 -37.87 33.67
CA ALA A 178 -15.09 -38.47 34.99
C ALA A 178 -16.36 -39.33 35.17
N ALA A 179 -17.19 -39.44 34.13
CA ALA A 179 -18.42 -40.24 34.15
C ALA A 179 -18.11 -41.74 34.01
N ARG A 180 -18.46 -42.54 35.02
CA ARG A 180 -18.20 -44.00 35.07
C ARG A 180 -18.87 -44.78 33.95
N ASP A 181 -20.10 -44.41 33.60
CA ASP A 181 -20.89 -45.07 32.55
C ASP A 181 -20.72 -44.42 31.17
N GLY A 182 -19.70 -43.56 31.03
CA GLY A 182 -19.44 -42.76 29.85
C GLY A 182 -20.25 -41.45 29.81
N LEU A 183 -19.70 -40.45 29.12
CA LEU A 183 -20.26 -39.11 28.98
C LEU A 183 -20.86 -38.93 27.59
N ARG A 184 -22.13 -38.54 27.52
CA ARG A 184 -22.84 -38.31 26.26
C ARG A 184 -22.42 -36.99 25.64
N MET A 185 -21.74 -37.07 24.51
CA MET A 185 -21.46 -35.95 23.62
C MET A 185 -22.66 -35.73 22.70
N ARG A 186 -23.13 -34.49 22.64
CA ARG A 186 -24.36 -34.09 21.95
C ARG A 186 -24.09 -33.04 20.88
N SER A 187 -25.04 -32.87 19.95
CA SER A 187 -24.95 -31.87 18.89
C SER A 187 -25.10 -30.41 19.39
N GLY A 188 -25.51 -30.20 20.65
CA GLY A 188 -25.68 -28.87 21.23
C GLY A 188 -25.64 -28.85 22.76
N ALA A 189 -25.54 -27.65 23.32
CA ALA A 189 -25.45 -27.36 24.76
C ALA A 189 -26.79 -27.59 25.48
N GLY A 190 -27.13 -28.85 25.76
CA GLY A 190 -28.35 -29.19 26.49
C GLY A 190 -28.74 -30.66 26.38
N VAL A 191 -29.61 -31.12 27.29
CA VAL A 191 -30.08 -32.52 27.32
C VAL A 191 -31.05 -32.88 26.18
N ASN A 192 -31.64 -31.87 25.53
CA ASN A 192 -32.63 -32.05 24.46
C ASN A 192 -32.00 -32.24 23.07
N PHE A 193 -30.68 -32.10 22.94
CA PHE A 193 -29.97 -32.28 21.68
C PHE A 193 -29.60 -33.74 21.45
N ASP A 194 -29.49 -34.12 20.17
CA ASP A 194 -29.14 -35.50 19.76
C ASP A 194 -27.78 -35.93 20.32
N ILE A 195 -27.70 -37.20 20.73
CA ILE A 195 -26.44 -37.79 21.19
C ILE A 195 -25.64 -38.20 19.96
N LEU A 196 -24.47 -37.60 19.79
CA LEU A 196 -23.53 -37.93 18.71
C LEU A 196 -22.68 -39.15 19.08
N GLN A 197 -22.18 -39.19 20.32
CA GLN A 197 -21.31 -40.25 20.81
C GLN A 197 -21.38 -40.37 22.34
N VAL A 198 -21.01 -41.53 22.87
CA VAL A 198 -20.73 -41.71 24.30
C VAL A 198 -19.22 -41.87 24.49
N LEU A 199 -18.62 -40.95 25.23
CA LEU A 199 -17.18 -40.92 25.53
C LEU A 199 -16.89 -41.78 26.76
N PRO A 200 -15.97 -42.76 26.70
CA PRO A 200 -15.55 -43.54 27.86
C PRO A 200 -14.98 -42.67 29.00
N ILE A 201 -14.98 -43.20 30.23
CA ILE A 201 -14.23 -42.61 31.34
C ILE A 201 -12.73 -42.45 30.97
N ASP A 202 -12.10 -41.42 31.51
CA ASP A 202 -10.71 -41.02 31.25
C ASP A 202 -10.39 -40.60 29.81
N THR A 203 -11.39 -40.51 28.92
CA THR A 203 -11.23 -39.91 27.60
C THR A 203 -10.75 -38.48 27.74
N GLU A 204 -9.66 -38.15 27.05
CA GLU A 204 -9.08 -36.83 27.03
C GLU A 204 -9.83 -35.93 26.04
N VAL A 205 -10.16 -34.72 26.49
CA VAL A 205 -10.91 -33.74 25.70
C VAL A 205 -10.32 -32.35 25.92
N PHE A 206 -10.41 -31.50 24.91
CA PHE A 206 -10.04 -30.09 24.99
C PHE A 206 -11.30 -29.25 24.94
N ILE A 207 -11.46 -28.31 25.87
CA ILE A 207 -12.61 -27.40 25.86
C ILE A 207 -12.29 -26.22 24.95
N ILE A 208 -13.12 -26.02 23.91
CA ILE A 208 -13.03 -24.86 23.01
C ILE A 208 -13.92 -23.73 23.50
N LYS A 209 -15.13 -24.05 23.98
CA LYS A 209 -16.14 -23.06 24.34
C LYS A 209 -17.03 -23.57 25.46
N GLU A 210 -17.51 -22.66 26.29
CA GLU A 210 -18.43 -22.95 27.38
C GLU A 210 -19.75 -22.22 27.21
N LYS A 211 -20.85 -22.87 27.57
CA LYS A 211 -22.18 -22.28 27.55
C LYS A 211 -23.11 -22.98 28.54
N ASP A 212 -23.62 -22.24 29.52
CA ASP A 212 -24.69 -22.68 30.42
C ASP A 212 -24.44 -24.05 31.10
N GLY A 213 -23.20 -24.31 31.55
CA GLY A 213 -22.79 -25.58 32.19
C GLY A 213 -22.43 -26.71 31.21
N TRP A 214 -22.37 -26.41 29.91
CA TRP A 214 -21.91 -27.31 28.86
C TRP A 214 -20.60 -26.82 28.24
N ALA A 215 -19.73 -27.77 27.89
CA ALA A 215 -18.49 -27.52 27.18
C ALA A 215 -18.57 -28.09 25.76
N ALA A 216 -18.27 -27.25 24.78
CA ALA A 216 -17.93 -27.66 23.43
C ALA A 216 -16.51 -28.23 23.46
N ILE A 217 -16.38 -29.47 23.03
CA ILE A 217 -15.14 -30.23 23.12
C ILE A 217 -14.57 -30.56 21.74
N ASP A 218 -13.25 -30.71 21.75
CA ASP A 218 -12.41 -31.20 20.67
C ASP A 218 -11.68 -32.45 21.16
N LEU A 219 -11.84 -33.55 20.44
CA LEU A 219 -11.23 -34.84 20.74
C LEU A 219 -9.85 -34.99 20.10
N GLN A 220 -9.57 -34.25 19.02
CA GLN A 220 -8.39 -34.43 18.17
C GLN A 220 -7.34 -33.33 18.37
N SER A 221 -7.66 -32.29 19.13
CA SER A 221 -6.84 -31.10 19.31
C SER A 221 -6.53 -30.38 17.99
N ASP A 222 -7.45 -30.41 17.03
CA ASP A 222 -7.32 -29.70 15.75
C ASP A 222 -8.02 -28.33 15.76
N GLY A 223 -8.72 -28.00 16.85
CA GLY A 223 -9.48 -26.76 17.01
C GLY A 223 -10.91 -26.82 16.46
N ALA A 224 -11.39 -27.98 16.00
CA ALA A 224 -12.76 -28.19 15.57
C ALA A 224 -13.66 -28.67 16.73
N ILE A 225 -14.91 -28.19 16.75
CA ILE A 225 -15.89 -28.64 17.75
C ILE A 225 -16.51 -29.96 17.28
N ASP A 226 -16.22 -31.04 18.00
CA ASP A 226 -16.81 -32.36 17.75
C ASP A 226 -18.21 -32.49 18.37
N GLY A 227 -18.45 -31.79 19.47
CA GLY A 227 -19.76 -31.78 20.13
C GLY A 227 -19.74 -31.14 21.51
N TRP A 228 -20.86 -31.28 22.22
CA TRP A 228 -21.09 -30.68 23.53
C TRP A 228 -21.29 -31.73 24.62
N VAL A 229 -20.64 -31.53 25.76
CA VAL A 229 -20.76 -32.39 26.94
C VAL A 229 -21.05 -31.55 28.18
N SER A 230 -21.62 -32.16 29.22
CA SER A 230 -21.84 -31.48 30.50
C SER A 230 -20.52 -31.31 31.25
N GLN A 231 -20.25 -30.09 31.73
CA GLN A 231 -19.01 -29.73 32.42
C GLN A 231 -18.85 -30.43 33.77
N ASP A 232 -19.95 -30.77 34.44
CA ASP A 232 -19.95 -31.42 35.74
C ASP A 232 -19.23 -32.78 35.73
N PHE A 233 -19.08 -33.37 34.54
CA PHE A 233 -18.41 -34.65 34.32
C PHE A 233 -17.01 -34.52 33.72
N LEU A 234 -16.45 -33.30 33.65
CA LEU A 234 -15.08 -33.06 33.22
C LEU A 234 -14.20 -32.73 34.42
N LYS A 235 -12.99 -33.30 34.44
CA LYS A 235 -11.97 -32.97 35.43
C LYS A 235 -10.70 -32.50 34.73
N LEU A 236 -10.11 -31.44 35.26
CA LEU A 236 -8.82 -30.94 34.79
C LEU A 236 -7.78 -32.07 34.87
N LYS A 237 -7.06 -32.31 33.78
CA LYS A 237 -5.90 -33.20 33.81
C LYS A 237 -4.74 -32.40 34.42
N SER A 238 -4.40 -32.66 35.68
CA SER A 238 -3.17 -32.16 36.27
C SER A 238 -1.97 -32.64 35.44
N ALA A 239 -1.03 -31.74 35.17
CA ALA A 239 0.24 -32.06 34.53
C ALA A 239 1.05 -33.07 35.35
#